data_AF-A0A1N7NIY4-F1
#
_entry.id   AF-A0A1N7NIY4-F1
#
_cell.length_a   1.000
_cell.length_b   1.000
_cell.length_c   1.000
_cell.angle_alpha   90.00
_cell.angle_beta   90.00
_cell.angle_gamma   90.00
#
_symmetry.space_group_name_H-M   'P 1'
#
loop_
_entity.id
_entity.type
_entity.pdbx_description
1 polymer ?
#
loop_
_entity_poly.entity_id
_entity_poly.type
_entity_poly.pdbx_seq_one_letter_code
_entity_poly.pdbx_strand_id
1 'polypeptide(L)'
;MSIRNKLSSKIKKNKINRFIIFGSVILFSSCEKHTDNTKISSKKDSAQIVSDIPKIKGISRTELMDYVKSSPIIKPNQNNGIPFSTLDYDKILAYDFRGDEEMYDAPIDKQGNFIPIIEKQQFLSQEQADKILKALAKKSSYGEASAACFNPHLGLVFFKDNKKINQMSICLDCNGSISEIDIPARRHRVFNKGTDDEYSFTGFTPKGKAAIIALCKELKFYYKSETNTETKK
;
A
#
# COMPACT_ATOMS: atom_id res chain seq x y z
N MET A 1 27.24 8.30 53.99
CA MET A 1 27.59 9.71 53.74
C MET A 1 26.65 10.22 52.65
N SER A 2 25.69 11.08 53.03
CA SER A 2 24.53 11.49 52.24
C SER A 2 24.77 12.88 51.68
N ILE A 3 24.66 13.08 50.36
CA ILE A 3 24.55 14.40 49.76
C ILE A 3 23.46 14.35 48.68
N ARG A 4 22.27 14.82 49.07
CA ARG A 4 21.21 15.27 48.16
C ARG A 4 21.65 16.61 47.56
N ASN A 5 21.66 16.73 46.24
CA ASN A 5 21.60 18.04 45.60
C ASN A 5 20.30 18.19 44.80
N LYS A 6 19.54 19.19 45.24
CA LYS A 6 18.25 19.64 44.77
C LYS A 6 18.55 20.95 44.03
N LEU A 7 18.25 21.05 42.73
CA LEU A 7 18.15 22.35 42.10
C LEU A 7 16.98 22.42 41.13
N SER A 8 16.30 23.54 41.27
CA SER A 8 14.98 23.90 40.82
C SER A 8 15.07 24.93 39.69
N SER A 9 13.96 25.08 38.96
CA SER A 9 13.54 26.25 38.18
C SER A 9 14.17 26.36 36.78
N LYS A 10 13.48 26.77 35.71
CA LYS A 10 12.36 27.70 35.54
C LYS A 10 11.51 27.31 34.33
N ILE A 11 10.19 27.43 34.49
CA ILE A 11 9.19 27.41 33.42
C ILE A 11 9.21 28.78 32.71
N LYS A 12 9.36 28.81 31.39
CA LYS A 12 9.06 29.98 30.55
C LYS A 12 7.77 29.73 29.76
N LYS A 13 6.70 30.43 30.14
CA LYS A 13 5.46 30.56 29.37
C LYS A 13 5.68 31.57 28.24
N ASN A 14 5.56 31.15 26.99
CA ASN A 14 5.50 32.06 25.84
C ASN A 14 4.05 32.25 25.39
N LYS A 15 3.76 33.51 25.05
CA LYS A 15 2.45 34.10 24.82
C LYS A 15 1.81 33.63 23.52
N ILE A 16 0.49 33.46 23.62
CA ILE A 16 -0.49 33.24 22.56
C ILE A 16 -0.64 34.53 21.74
N ASN A 17 -0.49 34.46 20.41
CA ASN A 17 -0.99 35.48 19.49
C ASN A 17 -2.18 34.90 18.73
N ARG A 18 -3.36 35.46 19.00
CA ARG A 18 -4.60 35.29 18.24
C ARG A 18 -4.51 36.21 17.02
N PHE A 19 -4.60 35.66 15.82
CA PHE A 19 -4.87 36.45 14.61
C PHE A 19 -6.28 36.17 14.09
N ILE A 20 -6.88 37.26 13.67
CA ILE A 20 -8.30 37.49 13.44
C ILE A 20 -8.68 37.10 12.01
N ILE A 21 -9.92 36.64 11.91
CA ILE A 21 -10.75 36.26 10.76
C ILE A 21 -10.79 37.38 9.70
N PHE A 22 -10.68 37.01 8.42
CA PHE A 22 -11.42 37.68 7.34
C PHE A 22 -11.96 36.62 6.36
N GLY A 23 -13.26 36.40 6.42
CA GLY A 23 -14.00 35.66 5.42
C GLY A 23 -14.23 36.54 4.20
N SER A 24 -14.03 35.97 3.01
CA SER A 24 -14.47 36.56 1.75
C SER A 24 -15.43 35.59 1.09
N VAL A 25 -16.72 35.88 1.25
CA VAL A 25 -17.83 35.26 0.54
C VAL A 25 -17.86 35.90 -0.84
N ILE A 26 -17.51 35.14 -1.89
CA ILE A 26 -17.79 35.54 -3.28
C ILE A 26 -18.96 34.69 -3.75
N LEU A 27 -20.10 35.35 -3.87
CA LEU A 27 -21.36 34.83 -4.39
C LEU A 27 -21.49 35.16 -5.88
N PHE A 28 -22.04 34.18 -6.60
CA PHE A 28 -22.78 34.22 -7.86
C PHE A 28 -22.16 34.90 -9.09
N SER A 29 -22.06 34.12 -10.17
CA SER A 29 -22.78 34.45 -11.41
C SER A 29 -23.04 33.19 -12.23
N SER A 30 -24.31 32.82 -12.29
CA SER A 30 -24.89 31.82 -13.17
C SER A 30 -24.79 32.28 -14.62
N CYS A 31 -24.17 31.49 -15.49
CA CYS A 31 -24.29 31.67 -16.93
C CYS A 31 -25.39 30.74 -17.44
N GLU A 32 -26.59 31.30 -17.51
CA GLU A 32 -27.72 30.75 -18.27
C GLU A 32 -27.63 31.34 -19.68
N LYS A 33 -27.35 30.49 -20.69
CA LYS A 33 -27.54 30.84 -22.09
C LYS A 33 -28.19 29.69 -22.85
N HIS A 34 -29.43 29.97 -23.20
CA HIS A 34 -30.13 29.71 -24.46
C HIS A 34 -30.06 28.29 -25.04
N THR A 35 -31.17 27.61 -24.80
CA THR A 35 -31.77 26.55 -25.61
C THR A 35 -32.00 27.02 -27.05
N ASP A 36 -31.29 26.39 -28.00
CA ASP A 36 -31.71 26.32 -29.40
C ASP A 36 -32.27 24.93 -29.69
N ASN A 37 -33.57 24.92 -29.97
CA ASN A 37 -34.34 23.75 -30.37
C ASN A 37 -33.92 23.31 -31.78
N THR A 38 -33.07 22.28 -31.88
CA THR A 38 -32.96 21.49 -33.10
C THR A 38 -33.53 20.10 -32.85
N LYS A 39 -34.80 19.92 -33.25
CA LYS A 39 -35.44 18.61 -33.41
C LYS A 39 -34.70 17.83 -34.50
N ILE A 40 -33.85 16.90 -34.09
CA ILE A 40 -33.44 15.78 -34.94
C ILE A 40 -33.87 14.49 -34.24
N SER A 41 -34.92 13.93 -34.83
CA SER A 41 -35.34 12.53 -34.88
C SER A 41 -34.62 11.56 -33.93
N SER A 42 -35.36 11.12 -32.93
CA SER A 42 -35.08 9.94 -32.12
C SER A 42 -35.01 8.68 -32.99
N LYS A 43 -33.80 8.24 -33.36
CA LYS A 43 -33.53 6.83 -33.59
C LYS A 43 -32.91 6.25 -32.32
N LYS A 44 -33.68 5.33 -31.76
CA LYS A 44 -33.46 4.60 -30.52
C LYS A 44 -32.42 3.51 -30.78
N ASP A 45 -31.17 3.90 -30.99
CA ASP A 45 -30.04 2.97 -30.89
C ASP A 45 -29.64 2.91 -29.42
N SER A 46 -30.44 2.15 -28.68
CA SER A 46 -30.07 1.67 -27.36
C SER A 46 -28.87 0.77 -27.55
N ALA A 47 -27.67 1.35 -27.55
CA ALA A 47 -26.44 0.62 -27.37
C ALA A 47 -26.55 -0.10 -26.03
N GLN A 48 -26.96 -1.37 -26.07
CA GLN A 48 -26.65 -2.33 -25.03
C GLN A 48 -25.12 -2.37 -24.99
N ILE A 49 -24.56 -1.53 -24.13
CA ILE A 49 -23.22 -1.77 -23.60
C ILE A 49 -23.37 -3.08 -22.86
N VAL A 50 -23.03 -4.14 -23.56
CA VAL A 50 -22.79 -5.47 -23.03
C VAL A 50 -21.75 -5.28 -21.94
N SER A 51 -22.20 -5.12 -20.69
CA SER A 51 -21.32 -5.19 -19.54
C SER A 51 -21.04 -6.66 -19.24
N ASP A 52 -20.40 -7.33 -20.19
CA ASP A 52 -19.68 -8.58 -19.94
C ASP A 52 -18.34 -8.24 -19.27
N ILE A 53 -18.37 -7.31 -18.30
CA ILE A 53 -17.27 -7.17 -17.36
C ILE A 53 -17.29 -8.48 -16.58
N PRO A 54 -16.23 -9.32 -16.68
CA PRO A 54 -16.17 -10.54 -15.93
C PRO A 54 -16.44 -10.21 -14.47
N LYS A 55 -17.46 -10.82 -13.88
CA LYS A 55 -17.74 -10.66 -12.45
C LYS A 55 -16.64 -11.42 -11.73
N ILE A 56 -15.48 -10.78 -11.55
CA ILE A 56 -14.34 -11.34 -10.82
C ILE A 56 -14.85 -11.57 -9.40
N LYS A 57 -15.17 -12.82 -9.10
CA LYS A 57 -15.67 -13.21 -7.79
C LYS A 57 -14.46 -13.60 -6.94
N GLY A 58 -14.00 -12.67 -6.11
CA GLY A 58 -12.98 -12.97 -5.11
C GLY A 58 -13.49 -13.88 -4.00
N ILE A 59 -12.59 -14.23 -3.09
CA ILE A 59 -12.86 -14.99 -1.88
C ILE A 59 -13.89 -14.24 -1.03
N SER A 60 -14.84 -14.98 -0.43
CA SER A 60 -15.86 -14.36 0.41
C SER A 60 -15.27 -13.77 1.70
N ARG A 61 -15.89 -12.69 2.22
CA ARG A 61 -15.47 -12.09 3.51
C ARG A 61 -15.41 -13.10 4.65
N THR A 62 -16.39 -14.00 4.74
CA THR A 62 -16.44 -15.02 5.80
C THR A 62 -15.24 -15.95 5.71
N GLU A 63 -14.92 -16.44 4.52
CA GLU A 63 -13.78 -17.32 4.28
C GLU A 63 -12.43 -16.62 4.56
N LEU A 64 -12.29 -15.35 4.19
CA LEU A 64 -11.11 -14.54 4.53
C LEU A 64 -10.94 -14.40 6.04
N MET A 65 -12.03 -14.09 6.76
CA MET A 65 -12.01 -13.94 8.22
C MET A 65 -11.74 -15.26 8.95
N ASP A 66 -12.31 -16.36 8.48
CA ASP A 66 -12.09 -17.68 9.10
C ASP A 66 -10.66 -18.18 8.86
N TYR A 67 -10.05 -17.81 7.73
CA TYR A 67 -8.64 -18.06 7.47
C TYR A 67 -7.71 -17.25 8.41
N VAL A 68 -8.03 -15.98 8.69
CA VAL A 68 -7.32 -15.19 9.72
C VAL A 68 -7.38 -15.89 11.08
N LYS A 69 -8.57 -16.33 11.52
CA LYS A 69 -8.76 -16.96 12.84
C LYS A 69 -8.03 -18.29 12.98
N SER A 70 -7.97 -19.08 11.91
CA SER A 70 -7.32 -20.40 11.90
C SER A 70 -5.82 -20.36 11.62
N SER A 71 -5.27 -19.19 11.24
CA SER A 71 -3.85 -19.06 10.93
C SER A 71 -2.95 -19.30 12.16
N PRO A 72 -1.81 -19.99 11.97
CA PRO A 72 -0.87 -20.25 13.04
C PRO A 72 -0.21 -18.97 13.54
N ILE A 73 0.12 -18.94 14.82
CA ILE A 73 0.84 -17.83 15.44
C ILE A 73 2.32 -17.88 15.05
N ILE A 74 2.84 -16.73 14.65
CA ILE A 74 4.28 -16.44 14.50
C ILE A 74 4.66 -15.33 15.48
N LYS A 75 5.96 -15.11 15.66
CA LYS A 75 6.50 -14.09 16.58
C LYS A 75 7.26 -13.00 15.82
N PRO A 76 7.17 -11.74 16.25
CA PRO A 76 8.05 -10.69 15.77
C PRO A 76 9.52 -11.06 16.02
N ASN A 77 10.36 -10.92 15.00
CA ASN A 77 11.79 -11.19 15.11
C ASN A 77 12.56 -9.86 15.09
N GLN A 78 13.35 -9.60 16.14
CA GLN A 78 14.16 -8.39 16.27
C GLN A 78 15.18 -8.24 15.13
N ASN A 79 15.56 -9.33 14.47
CA ASN A 79 16.46 -9.34 13.33
C ASN A 79 15.78 -9.01 12.00
N ASN A 80 14.46 -8.79 11.96
CA ASN A 80 13.73 -8.43 10.73
C ASN A 80 13.96 -6.97 10.29
N GLY A 81 14.69 -6.19 11.09
CA GLY A 81 15.04 -4.81 10.79
C GLY A 81 13.86 -3.85 10.94
N ILE A 82 14.15 -2.55 10.94
CA ILE A 82 13.15 -1.49 11.11
C ILE A 82 12.43 -1.29 9.76
N PRO A 83 11.08 -1.20 9.76
CA PRO A 83 10.20 -1.09 10.93
C PRO A 83 9.63 -2.41 11.44
N PHE A 84 9.86 -3.53 10.74
CA PHE A 84 9.18 -4.77 11.04
C PHE A 84 9.54 -5.37 12.41
N SER A 85 10.73 -5.10 12.93
CA SER A 85 11.14 -5.51 14.27
C SER A 85 10.37 -4.81 15.40
N THR A 86 9.65 -3.71 15.10
CA THR A 86 8.89 -2.92 16.09
C THR A 86 7.40 -3.18 16.05
N LEU A 87 6.90 -4.00 15.11
CA LEU A 87 5.49 -4.33 15.00
C LEU A 87 5.13 -5.46 15.97
N ASP A 88 4.04 -5.30 16.74
CA ASP A 88 3.49 -6.34 17.61
C ASP A 88 2.43 -7.17 16.87
N TYR A 89 2.86 -7.95 15.89
CA TYR A 89 1.98 -8.90 15.18
C TYR A 89 2.06 -10.30 15.80
N ASP A 90 1.01 -11.10 15.62
CA ASP A 90 1.00 -12.54 15.89
C ASP A 90 0.82 -13.37 14.61
N LYS A 91 0.45 -12.74 13.49
CA LYS A 91 0.21 -13.39 12.19
C LYS A 91 0.59 -12.45 11.06
N ILE A 92 1.05 -13.01 9.94
CA ILE A 92 1.16 -12.31 8.66
C ILE A 92 0.50 -13.16 7.61
N LEU A 93 -0.46 -12.58 6.89
CA LEU A 93 -1.12 -13.20 5.76
C LEU A 93 -0.72 -12.47 4.48
N ALA A 94 -0.45 -13.25 3.45
CA ALA A 94 -0.24 -12.77 2.10
C ALA A 94 -1.53 -12.96 1.29
N TYR A 95 -1.86 -11.97 0.45
CA TYR A 95 -3.01 -11.98 -0.45
C TYR A 95 -2.57 -11.76 -1.89
N ASP A 96 -3.10 -12.56 -2.80
CA ASP A 96 -3.04 -12.37 -4.26
C ASP A 96 -4.34 -11.67 -4.66
N PHE A 97 -4.26 -10.50 -5.28
CA PHE A 97 -5.43 -9.71 -5.66
C PHE A 97 -5.16 -8.92 -6.95
N ARG A 98 -6.20 -8.40 -7.60
CA ARG A 98 -6.05 -7.57 -8.81
C ARG A 98 -6.21 -6.09 -8.50
N GLY A 99 -5.27 -5.56 -7.72
CA GLY A 99 -5.35 -4.18 -7.26
C GLY A 99 -5.24 -3.16 -8.39
N ASP A 100 -5.73 -1.96 -8.08
CA ASP A 100 -5.70 -0.78 -8.92
C ASP A 100 -5.60 0.44 -8.00
N GLU A 101 -4.82 1.44 -8.41
CA GLU A 101 -4.50 2.62 -7.61
C GLU A 101 -5.73 3.41 -7.18
N GLU A 102 -6.77 3.47 -8.02
CA GLU A 102 -7.94 4.32 -7.79
C GLU A 102 -8.93 3.69 -6.81
N MET A 103 -9.10 2.36 -6.88
CA MET A 103 -10.18 1.67 -6.16
C MET A 103 -9.69 0.71 -5.07
N TYR A 104 -8.62 -0.05 -5.35
CA TYR A 104 -8.22 -1.18 -4.53
C TYR A 104 -6.69 -1.28 -4.45
N ASP A 105 -6.07 -0.30 -3.79
CA ASP A 105 -4.63 -0.22 -3.59
C ASP A 105 -4.11 -1.18 -2.49
N ALA A 106 -5.01 -1.77 -1.68
CA ALA A 106 -4.65 -2.70 -0.61
C ALA A 106 -5.73 -3.76 -0.32
N PRO A 107 -5.37 -4.94 0.25
CA PRO A 107 -6.32 -6.01 0.53
C PRO A 107 -7.44 -5.64 1.50
N ILE A 108 -7.15 -4.73 2.45
CA ILE A 108 -8.13 -4.22 3.40
C ILE A 108 -8.26 -2.72 3.18
N ASP A 109 -9.48 -2.25 2.93
CA ASP A 109 -9.78 -0.85 2.70
C ASP A 109 -9.61 0.02 3.96
N LYS A 110 -9.75 1.34 3.79
CA LYS A 110 -9.65 2.31 4.88
C LYS A 110 -10.76 2.15 5.94
N GLN A 111 -11.85 1.47 5.60
CA GLN A 111 -12.96 1.14 6.50
C GLN A 111 -12.73 -0.19 7.23
N GLY A 112 -11.64 -0.91 6.95
CA GLY A 112 -11.31 -2.19 7.58
C GLY A 112 -12.00 -3.40 6.96
N ASN A 113 -12.56 -3.28 5.75
CA ASN A 113 -13.17 -4.40 5.04
C ASN A 113 -12.21 -4.98 4.00
N PHE A 114 -12.27 -6.30 3.82
CA PHE A 114 -11.61 -6.93 2.69
C PHE A 114 -12.22 -6.48 1.36
N ILE A 115 -11.37 -6.21 0.37
CA ILE A 115 -11.79 -5.89 -0.99
C ILE A 115 -12.39 -7.12 -1.70
N PRO A 116 -13.31 -6.95 -2.66
CA PRO A 116 -14.05 -8.07 -3.28
C PRO A 116 -13.26 -8.85 -4.34
N ILE A 117 -11.99 -8.50 -4.56
CA ILE A 117 -11.15 -8.99 -5.67
C ILE A 117 -9.88 -9.71 -5.20
N ILE A 118 -9.90 -10.23 -3.96
CA ILE A 118 -8.85 -11.14 -3.47
C ILE A 118 -9.06 -12.51 -4.12
N GLU A 119 -8.04 -13.00 -4.81
CA GLU A 119 -8.08 -14.27 -5.55
C GLU A 119 -7.48 -15.42 -4.74
N LYS A 120 -6.44 -15.15 -3.94
CA LYS A 120 -5.79 -16.16 -3.08
C LYS A 120 -5.35 -15.56 -1.75
N GLN A 121 -5.20 -16.43 -0.76
CA GLN A 121 -4.65 -16.10 0.54
C GLN A 121 -3.73 -17.23 1.04
N GLN A 122 -2.68 -16.86 1.77
CA GLN A 122 -1.78 -17.78 2.46
C GLN A 122 -1.29 -17.13 3.76
N PHE A 123 -1.25 -17.86 4.88
CA PHE A 123 -0.48 -17.42 6.04
C PHE A 123 1.01 -17.66 5.80
N LEU A 124 1.85 -16.79 6.33
CA LEU A 124 3.30 -16.98 6.27
C LEU A 124 3.76 -17.84 7.45
N SER A 125 4.64 -18.80 7.18
CA SER A 125 5.44 -19.43 8.22
C SER A 125 6.42 -18.42 8.84
N GLN A 126 6.97 -18.72 10.03
CA GLN A 126 7.98 -17.88 10.65
C GLN A 126 9.19 -17.66 9.72
N GLU A 127 9.62 -18.70 9.02
CA GLU A 127 10.75 -18.61 8.08
C GLU A 127 10.44 -17.69 6.89
N GLN A 128 9.26 -17.84 6.29
CA GLN A 128 8.81 -17.00 5.19
C GLN A 128 8.72 -15.54 5.61
N ALA A 129 8.09 -15.28 6.75
CA ALA A 129 7.99 -13.94 7.34
C ALA A 129 9.38 -13.33 7.58
N ASP A 130 10.27 -14.03 8.26
CA ASP A 130 11.61 -13.51 8.57
C ASP A 130 12.41 -13.24 7.29
N LYS A 131 12.32 -14.13 6.29
CA LYS A 131 13.01 -13.97 5.01
C LYS A 131 12.56 -12.72 4.27
N ILE A 132 11.25 -12.52 4.09
CA ILE A 132 10.74 -11.38 3.33
C ILE A 132 10.92 -10.06 4.09
N LEU A 133 10.64 -10.03 5.39
CA LEU A 133 10.75 -8.80 6.18
C LEU A 133 12.21 -8.32 6.27
N LYS A 134 13.17 -9.24 6.46
CA LYS A 134 14.61 -8.91 6.38
C LYS A 134 15.01 -8.35 5.02
N ALA A 135 14.42 -8.83 3.94
CA ALA A 135 14.69 -8.29 2.62
C ALA A 135 14.12 -6.87 2.49
N LEU A 136 12.86 -6.66 2.88
CA LEU A 136 12.17 -5.38 2.81
C LEU A 136 12.72 -4.32 3.79
N ALA A 137 13.44 -4.71 4.85
CA ALA A 137 14.11 -3.76 5.74
C ALA A 137 15.51 -3.33 5.28
N LYS A 138 16.06 -3.92 4.21
CA LYS A 138 17.42 -3.60 3.72
C LYS A 138 17.39 -2.46 2.72
N LYS A 139 18.23 -1.44 2.95
CA LYS A 139 18.48 -0.37 1.96
C LYS A 139 18.89 -0.91 0.59
N SER A 140 19.63 -2.02 0.55
CA SER A 140 20.06 -2.66 -0.71
C SER A 140 18.91 -3.24 -1.55
N SER A 141 17.70 -3.34 -0.98
CA SER A 141 16.51 -3.82 -1.69
C SER A 141 15.80 -2.72 -2.46
N TYR A 142 16.21 -1.46 -2.28
CA TYR A 142 15.62 -0.29 -2.88
C TYR A 142 16.68 0.60 -3.56
N GLY A 143 16.21 1.60 -4.29
CA GLY A 143 17.06 2.57 -4.99
C GLY A 143 16.87 2.60 -6.50
N GLU A 144 15.84 1.96 -7.02
CA GLU A 144 15.49 1.96 -8.45
C GLU A 144 14.28 2.86 -8.73
N ALA A 145 14.08 3.18 -10.01
CA ALA A 145 12.90 3.89 -10.47
C ALA A 145 11.64 3.02 -10.33
N SER A 146 10.51 3.65 -10.01
CA SER A 146 9.18 3.06 -10.06
C SER A 146 8.38 3.70 -11.20
N ALA A 147 7.47 2.93 -11.80
CA ALA A 147 6.50 3.50 -12.72
C ALA A 147 5.49 4.38 -11.97
N ALA A 148 4.81 5.25 -12.70
CA ALA A 148 3.76 6.11 -12.13
C ALA A 148 2.47 5.33 -11.79
N CYS A 149 2.21 4.21 -12.46
CA CYS A 149 1.04 3.37 -12.17
C CYS A 149 1.20 2.59 -10.87
N PHE A 150 0.08 2.14 -10.28
CA PHE A 150 0.11 1.21 -9.15
C PHE A 150 -0.99 0.14 -9.21
N ASN A 151 -0.67 -1.03 -9.79
CA ASN A 151 -1.57 -2.18 -9.89
C ASN A 151 -1.04 -3.37 -9.05
N PRO A 152 -1.21 -3.35 -7.72
CA PRO A 152 -0.59 -4.32 -6.84
C PRO A 152 -1.23 -5.70 -6.97
N HIS A 153 -0.39 -6.73 -6.91
CA HIS A 153 -0.81 -8.13 -6.93
C HIS A 153 -0.47 -8.89 -5.66
N LEU A 154 0.41 -8.34 -4.81
CA LEU A 154 0.79 -8.95 -3.55
C LEU A 154 0.47 -7.98 -2.40
N GLY A 155 -0.31 -8.46 -1.44
CA GLY A 155 -0.55 -7.76 -0.19
C GLY A 155 0.01 -8.55 0.98
N LEU A 156 0.73 -7.91 1.89
CA LEU A 156 1.14 -8.49 3.17
C LEU A 156 0.38 -7.75 4.27
N VAL A 157 -0.42 -8.48 5.05
CA VAL A 157 -1.26 -7.92 6.10
C VAL A 157 -0.82 -8.50 7.45
N PHE A 158 -0.54 -7.62 8.38
CA PHE A 158 -0.08 -7.93 9.73
C PHE A 158 -1.28 -7.92 10.66
N PHE A 159 -1.48 -9.00 11.40
CA PHE A 159 -2.55 -9.11 12.39
C PHE A 159 -2.00 -9.26 13.80
N LYS A 160 -2.79 -8.82 14.76
CA LYS A 160 -2.66 -9.09 16.19
C LYS A 160 -4.04 -9.45 16.72
N ASP A 161 -4.17 -10.62 17.37
CA ASP A 161 -5.45 -11.07 17.92
C ASP A 161 -6.59 -11.02 16.89
N ASN A 162 -6.28 -11.43 15.64
CA ASN A 162 -7.18 -11.42 14.48
C ASN A 162 -7.62 -10.04 13.99
N LYS A 163 -6.99 -8.96 14.45
CA LYS A 163 -7.22 -7.58 13.99
C LYS A 163 -6.04 -7.10 13.16
N LYS A 164 -6.32 -6.47 12.02
CA LYS A 164 -5.29 -5.84 11.19
C LYS A 164 -4.60 -4.72 11.97
N ILE A 165 -3.28 -4.76 12.06
CA ILE A 165 -2.46 -3.69 12.66
C ILE A 165 -1.59 -2.96 11.64
N ASN A 166 -1.32 -3.58 10.49
CA ASN A 166 -0.59 -2.96 9.39
C ASN A 166 -0.85 -3.70 8.08
N GLN A 167 -0.52 -3.08 6.95
CA GLN A 167 -0.43 -3.76 5.67
C GLN A 167 0.53 -3.06 4.72
N MET A 168 0.94 -3.81 3.70
CA MET A 168 1.63 -3.27 2.55
C MET A 168 1.16 -3.96 1.27
N SER A 169 1.15 -3.21 0.19
CA SER A 169 0.82 -3.67 -1.15
C SER A 169 2.03 -3.50 -2.05
N ILE A 170 2.28 -4.47 -2.92
CA ILE A 170 3.44 -4.54 -3.79
C ILE A 170 2.97 -4.71 -5.23
N CYS A 171 3.41 -3.80 -6.10
CA CYS A 171 3.28 -3.90 -7.55
C CYS A 171 4.65 -4.21 -8.16
N LEU A 172 4.85 -5.44 -8.63
CA LEU A 172 6.10 -5.83 -9.31
C LEU A 172 6.26 -5.17 -10.68
N ASP A 173 5.16 -4.95 -11.40
CA ASP A 173 5.15 -4.24 -12.69
C ASP A 173 5.58 -2.78 -12.55
N CYS A 174 5.06 -2.12 -11.52
CA CYS A 174 5.34 -0.73 -11.20
C CYS A 174 6.68 -0.56 -10.49
N ASN A 175 7.31 -1.66 -10.10
CA ASN A 175 8.49 -1.68 -9.24
C ASN A 175 8.29 -0.88 -7.94
N GLY A 176 7.12 -0.98 -7.32
CA GLY A 176 6.73 -0.11 -6.21
C GLY A 176 5.96 -0.81 -5.11
N SER A 177 5.84 -0.13 -3.97
CA SER A 177 4.99 -0.57 -2.86
C SER A 177 4.38 0.59 -2.12
N ILE A 178 3.18 0.38 -1.58
CA ILE A 178 2.54 1.25 -0.61
C ILE A 178 2.52 0.50 0.73
N SER A 179 2.81 1.17 1.83
CA SER A 179 2.77 0.56 3.16
C SER A 179 2.20 1.55 4.15
N GLU A 180 1.39 1.05 5.08
CA GLU A 180 0.84 1.86 6.18
C GLU A 180 1.90 2.27 7.20
N ILE A 181 3.02 1.52 7.27
CA ILE A 181 4.19 1.90 8.05
C ILE A 181 5.27 2.49 7.14
N ASP A 182 5.93 3.54 7.61
CA ASP A 182 7.12 4.05 6.95
C ASP A 182 8.24 3.01 7.01
N ILE A 183 8.83 2.69 5.86
CA ILE A 183 9.97 1.79 5.74
C ILE A 183 11.20 2.66 5.46
N PRO A 184 12.05 2.94 6.46
CA PRO A 184 13.19 3.85 6.28
C PRO A 184 14.17 3.40 5.21
N ALA A 185 14.24 2.09 4.94
CA ALA A 185 15.05 1.53 3.87
C ALA A 185 14.66 2.01 2.47
N ARG A 186 13.43 2.49 2.26
CA ARG A 186 12.95 3.05 0.99
C ARG A 186 13.42 4.48 0.73
N ARG A 187 13.96 5.17 1.74
CA ARG A 187 14.40 6.56 1.61
C ARG A 187 15.73 6.64 0.86
N HIS A 188 15.63 6.87 -0.44
CA HIS A 188 16.77 7.08 -1.35
C HIS A 188 16.80 8.52 -1.85
N ARG A 189 17.72 8.81 -2.78
CA ARG A 189 17.89 10.15 -3.35
C ARG A 189 16.59 10.61 -3.99
N VAL A 190 16.21 11.83 -3.65
CA VAL A 190 15.14 12.61 -4.27
C VAL A 190 15.81 13.55 -5.27
N PHE A 191 15.36 13.53 -6.51
CA PHE A 191 15.83 14.41 -7.58
C PHE A 191 14.86 15.56 -7.75
N ASN A 192 15.38 16.72 -8.13
CA ASN A 192 14.61 17.95 -8.37
C ASN A 192 13.68 18.34 -7.20
N LYS A 193 14.16 18.15 -5.97
CA LYS A 193 13.37 18.39 -4.76
C LYS A 193 12.82 19.83 -4.73
N GLY A 194 11.51 19.97 -4.53
CA GLY A 194 10.81 21.25 -4.49
C GLY A 194 10.42 21.81 -5.86
N THR A 195 10.43 20.99 -6.91
CA THR A 195 9.98 21.36 -8.26
C THR A 195 8.85 20.44 -8.73
N ASP A 196 8.17 20.81 -9.82
CA ASP A 196 7.12 19.98 -10.43
C ASP A 196 7.65 18.63 -10.97
N ASP A 197 8.97 18.53 -11.17
CA ASP A 197 9.67 17.33 -11.63
C ASP A 197 10.34 16.54 -10.48
N GLU A 198 9.89 16.71 -9.22
CA GLU A 198 10.42 15.96 -8.09
C GLU A 198 10.12 14.46 -8.23
N TYR A 199 11.16 13.62 -8.19
CA TYR A 199 10.97 12.16 -8.20
C TYR A 199 11.95 11.43 -7.27
N SER A 200 11.52 10.29 -6.74
CA SER A 200 12.25 9.53 -5.73
C SER A 200 12.51 8.10 -6.18
N PHE A 201 13.76 7.63 -6.04
CA PHE A 201 14.16 6.25 -6.35
C PHE A 201 13.75 5.27 -5.23
N THR A 202 12.45 5.11 -5.03
CA THR A 202 11.90 4.24 -3.96
C THR A 202 11.60 2.82 -4.40
N GLY A 203 11.81 2.51 -5.68
CA GLY A 203 11.54 1.20 -6.27
C GLY A 203 12.57 0.14 -5.89
N PHE A 204 12.21 -1.12 -6.15
CA PHE A 204 13.04 -2.27 -5.77
C PHE A 204 14.22 -2.47 -6.72
N THR A 205 15.39 -2.81 -6.15
CA THR A 205 16.53 -3.34 -6.90
C THR A 205 16.23 -4.75 -7.44
N PRO A 206 17.03 -5.28 -8.39
CA PRO A 206 16.90 -6.69 -8.81
C PRO A 206 16.92 -7.67 -7.64
N LYS A 207 17.74 -7.40 -6.61
CA LYS A 207 17.80 -8.20 -5.37
C LYS A 207 16.51 -8.09 -4.55
N GLY A 208 15.94 -6.88 -4.43
CA GLY A 208 14.66 -6.67 -3.76
C GLY A 208 13.52 -7.41 -4.46
N LYS A 209 13.42 -7.27 -5.79
CA LYS A 209 12.45 -7.99 -6.63
C LYS A 209 12.59 -9.51 -6.48
N ALA A 210 13.82 -10.03 -6.54
CA ALA A 210 14.07 -11.47 -6.42
C ALA A 210 13.56 -12.04 -5.09
N ALA A 211 13.69 -11.31 -3.98
CA ALA A 211 13.15 -11.74 -2.69
C ALA A 211 11.61 -11.81 -2.69
N ILE A 212 10.94 -10.82 -3.30
CA ILE A 212 9.49 -10.77 -3.44
C ILE A 212 8.99 -11.90 -4.35
N ILE A 213 9.63 -12.07 -5.51
CA ILE A 213 9.31 -13.13 -6.48
C ILE A 213 9.51 -14.51 -5.85
N ALA A 214 10.56 -14.70 -5.06
CA ALA A 214 10.78 -15.96 -4.34
C ALA A 214 9.61 -16.27 -3.38
N LEU A 215 9.13 -15.27 -2.63
CA LEU A 215 7.94 -15.45 -1.81
C LEU A 215 6.70 -15.80 -2.66
N CYS A 216 6.42 -15.04 -3.72
CA CYS A 216 5.27 -15.34 -4.59
C CYS A 216 5.33 -16.77 -5.17
N LYS A 217 6.52 -17.24 -5.54
CA LYS A 217 6.75 -18.63 -6.00
C LYS A 217 6.41 -19.65 -4.92
N GLU A 218 6.91 -19.46 -3.70
CA GLU A 218 6.61 -20.33 -2.55
C GLU A 218 5.10 -20.38 -2.25
N LEU A 219 4.40 -19.25 -2.41
CA LEU A 219 2.96 -19.12 -2.16
C LEU A 219 2.07 -19.50 -3.35
N LYS A 220 2.65 -19.80 -4.53
CA LYS A 220 1.92 -20.01 -5.79
C LYS A 220 1.03 -18.81 -6.19
N PHE A 221 1.48 -17.60 -5.87
CA PHE A 221 0.82 -16.35 -6.22
C PHE A 221 1.23 -15.88 -7.61
N TYR A 222 0.49 -14.92 -8.17
CA TYR A 222 0.94 -14.22 -9.36
C TYR A 222 2.29 -13.54 -9.09
N TYR A 223 3.21 -13.76 -10.01
CA TYR A 223 4.41 -12.96 -10.17
C TYR A 223 4.66 -12.89 -11.67
N LYS A 224 4.91 -11.70 -12.19
CA LYS A 224 5.29 -11.58 -13.59
C LYS A 224 6.66 -12.26 -13.76
N SER A 225 6.68 -13.41 -14.44
CA SER A 225 7.93 -14.01 -14.87
C SER A 225 8.61 -13.03 -15.81
N GLU A 226 9.86 -12.67 -15.55
CA GLU A 226 10.68 -12.02 -16.58
C GLU A 226 10.61 -12.94 -17.80
N THR A 227 10.07 -12.42 -18.90
CA THR A 227 10.05 -13.13 -20.17
C THR A 227 11.49 -13.57 -20.42
N ASN A 228 11.70 -14.89 -20.55
CA ASN A 228 12.95 -15.44 -21.04
C ASN A 228 13.31 -14.66 -22.30
N THR A 229 14.26 -13.73 -22.18
CA THR A 229 14.94 -13.18 -23.34
C THR A 229 15.81 -14.35 -23.78
N GLU A 230 15.23 -15.24 -24.57
CA GLU A 230 16.00 -16.18 -25.36
C GLU A 230 16.94 -15.30 -26.19
N THR A 231 18.20 -15.24 -25.74
CA THR A 231 19.33 -14.92 -26.57
C THR A 231 19.25 -15.83 -27.79
N LYS A 232 18.65 -15.32 -28.86
CA LYS A 232 18.96 -15.75 -30.22
C LYS A 232 20.45 -15.46 -30.41
N LYS A 233 21.26 -16.49 -30.16
CA LYS A 233 22.61 -16.61 -30.72
C LYS A 233 22.53 -16.81 -32.21
#